data_AF-A0A2D5ZNK0-F1
#
_entry.id   AF-A0A2D5ZNK0-F1
#
_cell.length_a   1.000
_cell.length_b   1.000
_cell.length_c   1.000
_cell.angle_alpha   90.00
_cell.angle_beta   90.00
_cell.angle_gamma   90.00
#
_symmetry.space_group_name_H-M   'P 1'
#
loop_
_entity.id
_entity.type
_entity.pdbx_description
1 polymer ?
#
loop_
_entity_poly.entity_id
_entity_poly.type
_entity_poly.pdbx_seq_one_letter_code
_entity_poly.pdbx_strand_id
1 'polypeptide(L)'
;MKLQSRGSHSTAHLARLTDTSVVLVVDVSKSTRTVAAQVLGCRELEPDLQLRGVILNRVGTSRQEKVIREAIAIETGLPVLGAIPRLERELLPSRYLGLVTAFEHPRMTEVLGKLATLAEERIDLSQLLEVARSAPTLARLAPHRSHTSVSKPVNIGVLRDRAFSFYYPENLEAIAGSGAELIEISPLRDSTLPAIDALYAICTRSEPRNGLQAWREPPREAGDERRIGHQRSHRTRGRAGRGGRESHASGSGDPGPCAPQRG
;
A
#
# COMPACT_ATOMS: atom_id res chain seq x y z
N MET A 1 -6.30 3.87 -6.90
CA MET A 1 -6.94 4.91 -6.06
C MET A 1 -5.90 5.47 -5.10
N LYS A 2 -5.72 6.79 -5.02
CA LYS A 2 -4.81 7.45 -4.07
C LYS A 2 -5.63 8.15 -2.97
N LEU A 3 -5.10 8.20 -1.75
CA LEU A 3 -5.68 8.98 -0.65
C LEU A 3 -5.84 10.45 -1.08
N GLN A 4 -7.03 11.00 -0.86
CA GLN A 4 -7.32 12.42 -1.13
C GLN A 4 -7.36 13.24 0.16
N SER A 5 -7.25 14.56 0.05
CA SER A 5 -7.17 15.49 1.19
C SER A 5 -8.36 15.43 2.15
N ARG A 6 -9.55 15.04 1.67
CA ARG A 6 -10.76 14.83 2.50
C ARG A 6 -10.85 13.43 3.11
N GLY A 7 -9.76 12.66 3.14
CA GLY A 7 -9.73 11.30 3.67
C GLY A 7 -10.43 10.26 2.78
N SER A 8 -10.82 10.62 1.55
CA SER A 8 -11.39 9.65 0.60
C SER A 8 -10.34 8.59 0.26
N HIS A 9 -10.75 7.32 0.32
CA HIS A 9 -9.88 6.15 0.08
C HIS A 9 -8.86 5.91 1.20
N SER A 10 -9.15 6.39 2.41
CA SER A 10 -8.42 6.04 3.64
C SER A 10 -8.97 4.77 4.28
N THR A 11 -8.23 4.20 5.24
CA THR A 11 -8.72 3.13 6.11
C THR A 11 -9.97 3.56 6.89
N ALA A 12 -10.05 4.83 7.33
CA ALA A 12 -11.24 5.34 8.01
C ALA A 12 -12.46 5.42 7.09
N HIS A 13 -12.27 5.81 5.82
CA HIS A 13 -13.32 5.75 4.82
C HIS A 13 -13.80 4.32 4.61
N LEU A 14 -12.87 3.35 4.45
CA LEU A 14 -13.25 1.94 4.26
C LEU A 14 -14.01 1.40 5.47
N ALA A 15 -13.52 1.68 6.69
CA ALA A 15 -14.18 1.26 7.92
C ALA A 15 -15.61 1.81 8.04
N ARG A 16 -15.89 3.03 7.57
CA ARG A 16 -17.26 3.56 7.49
C ARG A 16 -18.12 2.85 6.46
N LEU A 17 -17.57 2.56 5.28
CA LEU A 17 -18.30 1.82 4.24
C LEU A 17 -18.68 0.41 4.69
N THR A 18 -17.83 -0.21 5.51
CA THR A 18 -18.01 -1.59 6.00
C THR A 18 -18.54 -1.65 7.44
N ASP A 19 -18.89 -0.50 8.03
CA ASP A 19 -19.29 -0.34 9.43
C ASP A 19 -18.41 -1.13 10.42
N THR A 20 -17.10 -1.14 10.17
CA THR A 20 -16.15 -1.98 10.89
C THR A 20 -15.55 -1.23 12.08
N SER A 21 -15.54 -1.89 13.24
CA SER A 21 -14.83 -1.41 14.43
C SER A 21 -13.33 -1.23 14.18
N VAL A 22 -12.79 -0.11 14.65
CA VAL A 22 -11.39 0.28 14.46
C VAL A 22 -10.63 0.22 15.77
N VAL A 23 -9.42 -0.31 15.71
CA VAL A 23 -8.41 -0.22 16.77
C VAL A 23 -7.25 0.59 16.23
N LEU A 24 -6.87 1.65 16.94
CA LEU A 24 -5.78 2.53 16.51
C LEU A 24 -4.44 1.97 17.02
N VAL A 25 -3.48 1.77 16.11
CA VAL A 25 -2.11 1.41 16.47
C VAL A 25 -1.25 2.67 16.44
N VAL A 26 -0.68 3.06 17.58
CA VAL A 26 0.07 4.32 17.71
C VAL A 26 1.54 4.05 18.08
N ASP A 27 2.48 4.63 17.33
CA ASP A 27 3.89 4.65 17.72
C ASP A 27 4.07 5.60 18.91
N VAL A 28 4.51 5.06 20.04
CA VAL A 28 4.69 5.83 21.28
C VAL A 28 6.15 6.19 21.54
N SER A 29 7.05 5.95 20.58
CA SER A 29 8.48 6.24 20.71
C SER A 29 8.72 7.66 21.22
N LYS A 30 9.39 7.80 22.37
CA LYS A 30 9.74 9.08 22.99
C LYS A 30 8.53 9.98 23.33
N SER A 31 7.34 9.40 23.48
CA SER A 31 6.11 10.13 23.83
C SER A 31 5.44 9.52 25.06
N THR A 32 4.64 10.31 25.77
CA THR A 32 3.81 9.87 26.90
C THR A 32 2.40 10.44 26.77
N ARG A 33 2.05 11.48 27.53
CA ARG A 33 0.70 12.07 27.53
C ARG A 33 0.26 12.57 26.15
N THR A 34 1.19 13.04 25.31
CA THR A 34 0.89 13.49 23.94
C THR A 34 0.25 12.40 23.07
N VAL A 35 0.46 11.12 23.38
CA VAL A 35 -0.24 10.01 22.69
C VAL A 35 -1.76 10.13 22.88
N ALA A 36 -2.23 10.51 24.07
CA ALA A 36 -3.67 10.70 24.31
C ALA A 36 -4.25 11.82 23.43
N ALA A 37 -3.49 12.90 23.18
CA ALA A 37 -3.90 13.96 22.26
C ALA A 37 -4.00 13.48 20.80
N GLN A 38 -3.13 12.56 20.37
CA GLN A 38 -3.22 11.94 19.03
C GLN A 38 -4.48 11.07 18.91
N VAL A 39 -4.74 10.23 19.92
CA VAL A 39 -5.94 9.38 19.95
C VAL A 39 -7.20 10.23 19.97
N LEU A 40 -7.24 11.27 20.82
CA LEU A 40 -8.33 12.23 20.87
C LEU A 40 -8.52 12.89 19.51
N GLY A 41 -7.44 13.40 18.89
CA GLY A 41 -7.50 14.01 17.57
C GLY A 41 -8.05 13.07 16.50
N CYS A 42 -7.69 11.79 16.50
CA CYS A 42 -8.28 10.80 15.59
C CYS A 42 -9.78 10.62 15.82
N ARG A 43 -10.22 10.58 17.07
CA ARG A 43 -11.64 10.46 17.44
C ARG A 43 -12.44 11.69 17.01
N GLU A 44 -11.92 12.89 17.25
CA GLU A 44 -12.59 14.15 16.89
C GLU A 44 -12.58 14.41 15.38
N LEU A 45 -11.52 13.98 14.68
CA LEU A 45 -11.42 14.11 13.22
C LEU A 45 -12.39 13.18 12.47
N GLU A 46 -12.69 12.02 13.06
CA GLU A 46 -13.55 10.98 12.48
C GLU A 46 -14.63 10.55 13.49
N PRO A 47 -15.61 11.42 13.81
CA PRO A 47 -16.58 11.17 14.88
C PRO A 47 -17.52 9.99 14.61
N ASP A 48 -17.75 9.69 13.33
CA ASP A 48 -18.57 8.54 12.89
C ASP A 48 -17.81 7.21 12.91
N LEU A 49 -16.51 7.23 13.23
CA LEU A 49 -15.71 6.02 13.26
C LEU A 49 -15.96 5.25 14.56
N GLN A 50 -16.21 3.96 14.44
CA GLN A 50 -16.32 3.03 15.58
C GLN A 50 -14.94 2.75 16.18
N LEU A 51 -14.27 3.76 16.74
CA LEU A 51 -12.97 3.61 17.39
C LEU A 51 -13.17 2.95 18.77
N ARG A 52 -12.72 1.70 18.91
CA ARG A 52 -13.01 0.83 20.07
C ARG A 52 -11.82 0.55 20.98
N GLY A 53 -10.62 0.97 20.59
CA GLY A 53 -9.44 0.81 21.44
C GLY A 53 -8.16 1.25 20.78
N VAL A 54 -7.07 1.14 21.53
CA VAL A 54 -5.73 1.54 21.10
C VAL A 54 -4.72 0.43 21.39
N ILE A 55 -3.79 0.18 20.48
CA ILE A 55 -2.60 -0.63 20.71
C ILE A 55 -1.38 0.29 20.66
N LEU A 56 -0.57 0.26 21.72
CA LEU A 56 0.66 1.03 21.78
C LEU A 56 1.76 0.25 21.07
N ASN A 57 2.47 0.89 20.15
CA ASN A 57 3.57 0.29 19.44
C ASN A 57 4.89 0.97 19.84
N ARG A 58 5.96 0.17 19.92
CA ARG A 58 7.33 0.62 20.24
C ARG A 58 7.47 1.24 21.63
N VAL A 59 6.79 0.64 22.61
CA VAL A 59 6.93 0.97 24.03
C VAL A 59 8.38 0.74 24.48
N GLY A 60 8.94 1.72 25.20
CA GLY A 60 10.31 1.64 25.71
C GLY A 60 10.41 1.12 27.14
N THR A 61 9.45 1.45 28.01
CA THR A 61 9.47 1.05 29.44
C THR A 61 8.06 0.84 29.99
N SER A 62 7.93 0.03 31.04
CA SER A 62 6.63 -0.19 31.72
C SER A 62 6.07 1.08 32.36
N ARG A 63 6.94 2.00 32.82
CA ARG A 63 6.51 3.31 33.33
C ARG A 63 5.87 4.14 32.23
N GLN A 64 6.49 4.17 31.05
CA GLN A 64 5.95 4.88 29.89
C GLN A 64 4.58 4.33 29.51
N GLU A 65 4.46 3.00 29.41
CA GLU A 65 3.19 2.32 29.11
C GLU A 65 2.08 2.73 30.09
N LYS A 66 2.35 2.66 31.41
CA LYS A 66 1.38 3.01 32.45
C LYS A 66 0.87 4.44 32.28
N VAL A 67 1.77 5.40 32.09
CA VAL A 67 1.41 6.82 31.91
C VAL A 67 0.55 7.02 30.65
N ILE A 68 0.88 6.33 29.55
CA ILE A 68 0.11 6.45 28.31
C ILE A 68 -1.28 5.82 28.47
N ARG A 69 -1.39 4.63 29.07
CA ARG A 69 -2.66 3.96 29.33
C ARG A 69 -3.59 4.84 30.16
N GLU A 70 -3.06 5.42 31.24
CA GLU A 70 -3.80 6.34 32.11
C GLU A 70 -4.24 7.60 31.37
N ALA A 71 -3.34 8.22 30.60
CA ALA A 71 -3.67 9.41 29.81
C ALA A 71 -4.76 9.14 28.76
N ILE A 72 -4.69 8.01 28.04
CA ILE A 72 -5.72 7.64 27.05
C ILE A 72 -7.06 7.40 27.75
N ALA A 73 -7.06 6.68 28.87
CA ALA A 73 -8.28 6.40 29.62
C ALA A 73 -8.95 7.69 30.12
N ILE A 74 -8.18 8.63 30.69
CA ILE A 74 -8.69 9.90 31.21
C ILE A 74 -9.25 10.79 30.09
N GLU A 75 -8.49 10.97 29.00
CA GLU A 75 -8.82 11.98 27.98
C GLU A 75 -9.82 11.46 26.94
N THR A 76 -9.89 10.13 26.74
CA THR A 76 -10.69 9.55 25.64
C THR A 76 -11.70 8.49 26.09
N GLY A 77 -11.53 7.89 27.28
CA GLY A 77 -12.34 6.76 27.74
C GLY A 77 -12.10 5.45 26.99
N LEU A 78 -11.18 5.41 26.02
CA LEU A 78 -10.90 4.22 25.24
C LEU A 78 -9.99 3.24 25.98
N PRO A 79 -10.22 1.92 25.86
CA PRO A 79 -9.32 0.93 26.40
C PRO A 79 -8.04 0.83 25.57
N VAL A 80 -6.92 0.58 26.24
CA VAL A 80 -5.67 0.17 25.57
C VAL A 80 -5.62 -1.35 25.54
N LEU A 81 -5.80 -1.93 24.36
CA LEU A 81 -5.92 -3.37 24.14
C LEU A 81 -4.56 -4.08 24.18
N GLY A 82 -3.44 -3.36 24.05
CA GLY A 82 -2.13 -3.97 24.07
C GLY A 82 -0.98 -2.98 23.97
N ALA A 83 0.23 -3.45 24.26
CA ALA A 83 1.43 -2.64 24.23
C ALA A 83 2.65 -3.44 23.73
N ILE A 84 3.01 -3.23 22.47
CA ILE A 84 4.12 -3.90 21.81
C ILE A 84 5.42 -3.15 22.11
N PRO A 85 6.44 -3.82 22.68
CA PRO A 85 7.74 -3.20 22.93
C PRO A 85 8.44 -2.88 21.61
N ARG A 86 9.47 -2.05 21.69
CA ARG A 86 10.34 -1.82 20.53
C ARG A 86 11.03 -3.13 20.11
N LEU A 87 10.72 -3.61 18.92
CA LEU A 87 11.38 -4.78 18.33
C LEU A 87 12.74 -4.43 17.71
N GLU A 88 13.61 -5.43 17.68
CA GLU A 88 14.89 -5.38 16.98
C GLU A 88 14.67 -5.34 15.47
N ARG A 89 15.49 -4.58 14.75
CA ARG A 89 15.35 -4.42 13.28
C ARG A 89 15.59 -5.73 12.52
N GLU A 90 16.37 -6.63 13.09
CA GLU A 90 16.70 -7.93 12.49
C GLU A 90 15.52 -8.89 12.50
N LEU A 91 14.53 -8.69 13.38
CA LEU A 91 13.32 -9.52 13.42
C LEU A 91 12.46 -9.31 12.17
N LEU A 92 12.40 -8.10 11.62
CA LEU A 92 11.59 -7.76 10.45
C LEU A 92 12.39 -6.83 9.51
N PRO A 93 13.25 -7.39 8.65
CA PRO A 93 14.05 -6.59 7.74
C PRO A 93 13.17 -5.88 6.71
N SER A 94 13.35 -4.56 6.60
CA SER A 94 12.74 -3.71 5.59
C SER A 94 13.66 -3.52 4.38
N ARG A 95 13.09 -3.38 3.19
CA ARG A 95 13.73 -2.89 1.96
C ARG A 95 13.11 -1.56 1.53
N TYR A 96 13.73 -0.87 0.58
CA TYR A 96 13.38 0.48 0.12
C TYR A 96 11.88 0.68 -0.22
N LEU A 97 11.16 -0.37 -0.63
CA LEU A 97 9.73 -0.32 -0.98
C LEU A 97 8.86 -1.38 -0.31
N GLY A 98 9.28 -1.94 0.84
CA GLY A 98 8.43 -2.87 1.59
C GLY A 98 9.18 -3.80 2.51
N LEU A 99 8.51 -4.85 2.98
CA LEU A 99 9.13 -5.91 3.75
C LEU A 99 9.76 -6.95 2.82
N VAL A 100 10.77 -7.66 3.32
CA VAL A 100 11.24 -8.91 2.73
C VAL A 100 10.10 -9.93 2.83
N THR A 101 9.71 -10.56 1.72
CA THR A 101 8.58 -11.51 1.73
C THR A 101 8.93 -12.77 2.53
N ALA A 102 7.91 -13.51 2.98
CA ALA A 102 8.12 -14.80 3.65
C ALA A 102 8.96 -15.78 2.81
N PHE A 103 8.82 -15.74 1.48
CA PHE A 103 9.57 -16.58 0.54
C PHE A 103 11.05 -16.19 0.40
N GLU A 104 11.40 -14.95 0.75
CA GLU A 104 12.76 -14.42 0.67
C GLU A 104 13.51 -14.55 2.01
N HIS A 105 12.82 -14.76 3.13
CA HIS A 105 13.42 -14.79 4.46
C HIS A 105 13.57 -16.23 5.00
N PRO A 106 14.78 -16.81 5.05
CA PRO A 106 14.99 -18.22 5.39
C PRO A 106 14.58 -18.60 6.82
N ARG A 107 14.40 -17.63 7.71
CA ARG A 107 13.98 -17.81 9.11
C ARG A 107 12.57 -17.30 9.39
N MET A 108 11.73 -17.09 8.37
CA MET A 108 10.41 -16.46 8.54
C MET A 108 9.52 -17.21 9.54
N THR A 109 9.51 -18.54 9.52
CA THR A 109 8.69 -19.35 10.45
C THR A 109 9.06 -19.09 11.91
N GLU A 110 10.36 -18.99 12.22
CA GLU A 110 10.84 -18.68 13.57
C GLU A 110 10.44 -17.26 13.99
N VAL A 111 10.58 -16.29 13.07
CA VAL A 111 10.17 -14.90 13.30
C VAL A 111 8.68 -14.81 13.58
N LEU A 112 7.84 -15.46 12.77
CA LEU A 112 6.39 -15.50 12.97
C LEU A 112 6.01 -16.11 14.31
N GLY A 113 6.67 -17.20 14.73
CA GLY A 113 6.48 -17.79 16.05
C GLY A 113 6.75 -16.80 17.18
N LYS A 114 7.89 -16.08 17.11
CA LYS A 114 8.22 -15.04 18.11
C LYS A 114 7.21 -13.90 18.13
N LEU A 115 6.73 -13.47 16.97
CA LEU A 115 5.71 -12.41 16.87
C LEU A 115 4.35 -12.87 17.41
N ALA A 116 3.98 -14.14 17.18
CA ALA A 116 2.76 -14.72 17.73
C ALA A 116 2.80 -14.77 19.25
N THR A 117 3.87 -15.34 19.84
CA THR A 117 4.05 -15.35 21.31
C THR A 117 4.03 -13.94 21.88
N LEU A 118 4.71 -12.99 21.24
CA LEU A 118 4.70 -11.61 21.70
C LEU A 118 3.29 -11.00 21.65
N ALA A 119 2.52 -11.26 20.59
CA ALA A 119 1.16 -10.76 20.48
C ALA A 119 0.27 -11.35 21.58
N GLU A 120 0.37 -12.65 21.86
CA GLU A 120 -0.36 -13.33 22.93
C GLU A 120 -0.02 -12.76 24.32
N GLU A 121 1.24 -12.42 24.57
CA GLU A 121 1.69 -11.86 25.85
C GLU A 121 1.33 -10.37 26.04
N ARG A 122 1.22 -9.62 24.94
CA ARG A 122 1.20 -8.13 24.97
C ARG A 122 -0.10 -7.51 24.50
N ILE A 123 -1.00 -8.30 23.93
CA ILE A 123 -2.32 -7.87 23.46
C ILE A 123 -3.38 -8.71 24.16
N ASP A 124 -4.41 -8.06 24.66
CA ASP A 124 -5.65 -8.72 25.07
C ASP A 124 -6.39 -9.22 23.83
N LEU A 125 -6.02 -10.41 23.36
CA LEU A 125 -6.59 -11.02 22.18
C LEU A 125 -8.08 -11.31 22.35
N SER A 126 -8.53 -11.61 23.57
CA SER A 126 -9.94 -11.84 23.87
C SER A 126 -10.74 -10.56 23.61
N GLN A 127 -10.33 -9.44 24.21
CA GLN A 127 -11.00 -8.16 23.99
C GLN A 127 -10.90 -7.69 22.54
N LEU A 128 -9.76 -7.91 21.87
CA LEU A 128 -9.59 -7.59 20.46
C LEU A 128 -10.56 -8.39 19.56
N LEU A 129 -10.76 -9.68 19.84
CA LEU A 129 -11.71 -10.53 19.11
C LEU A 129 -13.16 -10.09 19.35
N GLU A 130 -13.51 -9.67 20.57
CA GLU A 130 -14.84 -9.11 20.85
C GLU A 130 -15.07 -7.80 20.09
N VAL A 131 -14.06 -6.92 20.00
CA VAL A 131 -14.12 -5.73 19.14
C VAL A 131 -14.32 -6.12 17.68
N ALA A 132 -13.59 -7.12 17.17
CA ALA A 132 -13.74 -7.57 15.78
C ALA A 132 -15.14 -8.14 15.50
N ARG A 133 -15.71 -8.90 16.44
CA ARG A 133 -17.06 -9.51 16.33
C ARG A 133 -18.20 -8.50 16.43
N SER A 134 -17.94 -7.31 16.95
CA SER A 134 -18.96 -6.24 17.04
C SER A 134 -19.33 -5.62 15.68
N ALA A 135 -18.51 -5.83 14.64
CA ALA A 135 -18.81 -5.36 13.30
C ALA A 135 -19.98 -6.16 12.68
N PRO A 136 -20.87 -5.52 11.91
CA PRO A 136 -21.97 -6.21 11.27
C PRO A 136 -21.44 -7.17 10.19
N THR A 137 -22.23 -8.20 9.90
CA THR A 137 -21.93 -9.11 8.79
C THR A 137 -22.06 -8.34 7.47
N LEU A 138 -20.97 -8.30 6.70
CA LEU A 138 -21.03 -7.75 5.35
C LEU A 138 -21.91 -8.64 4.47
N ALA A 139 -22.82 -8.01 3.74
CA ALA A 139 -23.63 -8.71 2.75
C ALA A 139 -22.69 -9.42 1.77
N ARG A 140 -22.81 -10.75 1.69
CA ARG A 140 -22.01 -11.53 0.74
C ARG A 140 -22.44 -11.13 -0.66
N LEU A 141 -21.57 -10.43 -1.38
CA LEU A 141 -21.77 -10.23 -2.81
C LEU A 141 -21.84 -11.62 -3.44
N ALA A 142 -22.91 -11.89 -4.18
CA ALA A 142 -22.99 -13.11 -4.95
C ALA A 142 -21.72 -13.19 -5.82
N PRO A 143 -21.01 -14.33 -5.82
CA PRO A 143 -19.83 -14.48 -6.68
C PRO A 143 -20.23 -14.07 -8.09
N HIS A 144 -19.43 -13.23 -8.73
CA HIS A 144 -19.62 -12.90 -10.14
C HIS A 144 -19.47 -14.19 -10.94
N ARG A 145 -20.58 -14.88 -11.16
CA ARG A 145 -20.61 -16.07 -11.99
C ARG A 145 -20.59 -15.59 -13.44
N SER A 146 -19.42 -15.51 -14.05
CA SER A 146 -19.31 -15.49 -15.50
C SER A 146 -19.71 -16.87 -16.00
N HIS A 147 -21.01 -17.07 -16.19
CA HIS A 147 -21.53 -18.30 -16.79
C HIS A 147 -21.28 -18.28 -18.29
N THR A 148 -20.10 -18.72 -18.70
CA THR A 148 -19.90 -19.42 -19.96
C THR A 148 -19.30 -20.76 -19.60
N SER A 149 -20.05 -21.85 -19.79
CA SER A 149 -19.52 -23.20 -19.60
C SER A 149 -18.38 -23.40 -20.60
N VAL A 150 -17.14 -23.34 -20.13
CA VAL A 150 -15.99 -23.71 -20.95
C VAL A 150 -16.02 -25.23 -21.08
N SER A 151 -16.03 -25.75 -22.30
CA SER A 151 -16.14 -27.19 -22.57
C SER A 151 -14.88 -27.99 -22.20
N LYS A 152 -13.76 -27.29 -21.94
CA LYS A 152 -12.48 -27.88 -21.52
C LYS A 152 -11.80 -26.94 -20.52
N PRO A 153 -11.16 -27.46 -19.46
CA PRO A 153 -10.34 -26.64 -18.58
C PRO A 153 -9.19 -26.01 -19.38
N VAL A 154 -8.93 -24.73 -19.13
CA VAL A 154 -7.81 -23.98 -19.73
C VAL A 154 -6.65 -24.03 -18.74
N ASN A 155 -5.48 -24.50 -19.18
CA ASN A 155 -4.29 -24.59 -18.36
C ASN A 155 -3.54 -23.25 -18.39
N ILE A 156 -3.48 -22.55 -17.26
CA ILE A 156 -2.79 -21.28 -17.13
C ILE A 156 -1.55 -21.47 -16.28
N GLY A 157 -0.38 -21.34 -16.91
CA GLY A 157 0.91 -21.32 -16.22
C GLY A 157 1.05 -20.05 -15.38
N VAL A 158 1.45 -20.17 -14.12
CA VAL A 158 1.72 -19.02 -13.23
C VAL A 158 3.19 -19.04 -12.84
N LEU A 159 3.94 -17.99 -13.18
CA LEU A 159 5.35 -17.91 -12.79
C LEU A 159 5.47 -17.69 -11.29
N ARG A 160 5.86 -18.69 -10.50
CA ARG A 160 5.90 -18.60 -9.05
C ARG A 160 7.17 -19.19 -8.48
N ASP A 161 8.03 -18.30 -7.98
CA ASP A 161 9.25 -18.66 -7.24
C ASP A 161 9.76 -17.48 -6.41
N ARG A 162 11.03 -17.50 -6.00
CA ARG A 162 11.64 -16.40 -5.25
C ARG A 162 11.77 -15.10 -6.06
N ALA A 163 11.93 -15.18 -7.38
CA ALA A 163 11.96 -14.03 -8.28
C ALA A 163 10.54 -13.54 -8.61
N PHE A 164 9.55 -14.44 -8.62
CA PHE A 164 8.14 -14.15 -8.87
C PHE A 164 7.28 -14.55 -7.66
N SER A 165 7.43 -13.84 -6.54
CA SER A 165 6.75 -14.17 -5.28
C SER A 165 5.55 -13.28 -4.94
N PHE A 166 5.35 -12.18 -5.69
CA PHE A 166 4.33 -11.19 -5.39
C PHE A 166 3.09 -11.35 -6.27
N TYR A 167 2.07 -12.02 -5.73
CA TYR A 167 0.78 -12.23 -6.37
C TYR A 167 -0.37 -11.74 -5.50
N TYR A 168 -1.42 -11.23 -6.16
CA TYR A 168 -2.71 -10.99 -5.54
C TYR A 168 -3.49 -12.31 -5.53
N PRO A 169 -3.75 -12.91 -4.36
CA PRO A 169 -4.52 -14.15 -4.27
C PRO A 169 -5.87 -14.04 -4.99
N GLU A 170 -6.51 -12.87 -4.92
CA GLU A 170 -7.82 -12.60 -5.51
C GLU A 170 -7.80 -12.75 -7.04
N ASN A 171 -6.69 -12.41 -7.70
CA ASN A 171 -6.56 -12.61 -9.15
C ASN A 171 -6.46 -14.10 -9.50
N LEU A 172 -5.68 -14.86 -8.72
CA LEU A 172 -5.54 -16.31 -8.93
C LEU A 172 -6.85 -17.03 -8.65
N GLU A 173 -7.54 -16.65 -7.57
CA GLU A 173 -8.88 -17.15 -7.22
C GLU A 173 -9.91 -16.82 -8.29
N ALA A 174 -9.88 -15.63 -8.88
CA ALA A 174 -10.78 -15.26 -9.97
C ALA A 174 -10.53 -16.08 -11.25
N ILE A 175 -9.25 -16.32 -11.58
CA ILE A 175 -8.86 -17.15 -12.71
C ILE A 175 -9.31 -18.61 -12.50
N ALA A 176 -9.00 -19.19 -11.34
CA ALA A 176 -9.42 -20.54 -10.98
C ALA A 176 -10.95 -20.66 -10.90
N GLY A 177 -11.62 -19.67 -10.31
CA GLY A 177 -13.08 -19.59 -10.23
C GLY A 177 -13.78 -19.44 -11.58
N SER A 178 -13.04 -19.08 -12.64
CA SER A 178 -13.52 -19.06 -14.02
C SER A 178 -13.38 -20.42 -14.73
N GLY A 179 -12.89 -21.45 -14.04
CA GLY A 179 -12.75 -22.82 -14.57
C GLY A 179 -11.38 -23.14 -15.19
N ALA A 180 -10.37 -22.29 -14.98
CA ALA A 180 -9.00 -22.56 -15.40
C ALA A 180 -8.24 -23.37 -14.35
N GLU A 181 -7.31 -24.22 -14.81
CA GLU A 181 -6.35 -24.90 -13.95
C GLU A 181 -5.06 -24.08 -13.87
N LEU A 182 -4.62 -23.75 -12.66
CA LEU A 182 -3.38 -23.00 -12.43
C LEU A 182 -2.21 -23.96 -12.26
N ILE A 183 -1.19 -23.83 -13.11
CA ILE A 183 0.03 -24.64 -13.07
C ILE A 183 1.19 -23.73 -12.64
N GLU A 184 1.75 -23.97 -11.44
CA GLU A 184 2.91 -23.20 -10.98
C GLU A 184 4.17 -23.59 -11.77
N ILE A 185 4.88 -22.58 -12.26
CA ILE A 185 6.12 -22.72 -13.02
C ILE A 185 7.17 -21.88 -12.31
N SER A 186 8.33 -22.45 -12.04
CA SER A 186 9.44 -21.82 -11.35
C SER A 186 10.55 -21.44 -12.36
N PRO A 187 10.62 -20.18 -12.84
CA PRO A 187 11.70 -19.70 -13.71
C PRO A 187 13.13 -20.01 -13.24
N LEU A 188 13.35 -20.15 -11.93
CA LEU A 188 14.65 -20.50 -11.36
C LEU A 188 15.01 -22.00 -11.41
N ARG A 189 14.04 -22.89 -11.63
CA ARG A 189 14.22 -24.36 -11.55
C ARG A 189 13.82 -25.06 -12.83
N ASP A 190 12.73 -24.62 -13.46
CA ASP A 190 12.16 -25.25 -14.63
C ASP A 190 12.84 -24.72 -15.88
N SER A 191 13.44 -25.62 -16.66
CA SER A 191 14.12 -25.30 -17.92
C SER A 191 13.18 -25.28 -19.12
N THR A 192 11.93 -25.74 -18.95
CA THR A 192 10.92 -25.84 -20.00
C THR A 192 9.54 -25.49 -19.44
N LEU A 193 8.64 -25.05 -20.31
CA LEU A 193 7.24 -24.81 -19.94
C LEU A 193 6.44 -26.11 -20.10
N PRO A 194 5.61 -26.50 -19.12
CA PRO A 194 4.65 -27.58 -19.28
C PRO A 194 3.59 -27.21 -20.34
N ALA A 195 2.74 -28.17 -20.71
CA ALA A 195 1.63 -27.90 -21.63
C ALA A 195 0.62 -26.92 -21.01
N ILE A 196 0.70 -25.66 -21.40
CA ILE A 196 -0.16 -24.55 -20.95
C ILE A 196 -0.77 -23.86 -22.17
N ASP A 197 -1.99 -23.35 -21.99
CA ASP A 197 -2.72 -22.57 -23.00
C ASP A 197 -2.42 -21.06 -22.87
N ALA A 198 -2.06 -20.61 -21.67
CA ALA A 198 -1.67 -19.23 -21.40
C ALA A 198 -0.67 -19.13 -20.24
N LEU A 199 0.03 -18.00 -20.16
CA LEU A 199 0.98 -17.68 -19.10
C LEU A 199 0.56 -16.41 -18.36
N TYR A 200 0.45 -16.49 -17.04
CA TYR A 200 0.19 -15.38 -16.14
C TYR A 200 1.45 -15.08 -15.30
N ALA A 201 1.97 -13.86 -15.46
CA ALA A 201 3.12 -13.39 -14.71
C ALA A 201 2.88 -11.95 -14.28
N ILE A 202 3.14 -11.66 -13.00
CA ILE A 202 3.14 -10.28 -12.52
C ILE A 202 4.54 -9.73 -12.70
N CYS A 203 4.66 -8.68 -13.49
CA CYS A 203 5.89 -7.92 -13.60
C CYS A 203 5.98 -6.96 -12.40
N THR A 204 6.76 -7.34 -11.40
CA THR A 204 7.25 -6.37 -10.42
C THR A 204 8.46 -5.68 -11.03
N ARG A 205 8.54 -4.36 -10.94
CA ARG A 205 9.78 -3.63 -11.27
C ARG A 205 10.81 -3.97 -10.20
N SER A 206 11.50 -5.09 -10.35
CA SER A 206 12.67 -5.43 -9.57
C SER A 206 13.83 -4.60 -10.09
N GLU A 207 14.53 -3.88 -9.20
CA GLU A 207 15.83 -3.34 -9.59
C GLU A 207 16.73 -4.51 -10.02
N PRO A 208 17.57 -4.33 -11.05
CA PRO A 208 18.57 -5.34 -11.37
C PRO A 208 19.48 -5.49 -10.17
N ARG A 209 19.34 -6.60 -9.43
CA ARG A 209 20.43 -7.08 -8.59
C ARG A 209 21.58 -7.38 -9.53
N ASN A 210 22.72 -6.72 -9.32
CA ASN A 210 23.99 -7.02 -10.01
C ASN A 210 24.15 -8.54 -10.11
N GLY A 211 23.95 -9.11 -11.31
CA GLY A 211 24.19 -10.53 -11.58
C GLY A 211 23.15 -11.27 -12.42
N LEU A 212 21.90 -10.81 -12.51
CA LEU A 212 20.94 -11.41 -13.44
C LEU A 212 20.99 -10.66 -14.78
N GLN A 213 21.74 -11.21 -15.74
CA GLN A 213 21.69 -10.76 -17.13
C GLN A 213 20.24 -10.86 -17.60
N ALA A 214 19.64 -9.69 -17.85
CA ALA A 214 18.38 -9.58 -18.55
C ALA A 214 18.45 -10.41 -19.84
N TRP A 215 17.40 -11.19 -20.10
CA TRP A 215 17.14 -11.76 -21.42
C TRP A 215 17.25 -10.63 -22.45
N ARG A 216 18.37 -10.57 -23.17
CA ARG A 216 18.55 -9.71 -24.32
C ARG A 216 18.05 -10.50 -25.51
N GLU A 217 17.02 -9.99 -26.20
CA GLU A 217 16.75 -10.45 -27.56
C GLU A 217 18.06 -10.36 -28.36
N PRO A 218 18.43 -11.39 -29.14
CA PRO A 218 19.55 -11.26 -30.06
C PRO A 218 19.26 -10.08 -31.00
N PRO A 219 20.25 -9.22 -31.30
CA PRO A 219 20.04 -8.09 -32.18
C PRO A 219 19.51 -8.60 -33.52
N ARG A 220 18.34 -8.08 -33.92
CA ARG A 220 17.81 -8.29 -35.26
C ARG A 220 18.85 -7.80 -36.25
N GLU A 221 19.35 -8.69 -37.10
CA GLU A 221 20.25 -8.31 -38.18
C GLU A 221 19.59 -7.20 -38.99
N ALA A 222 20.27 -6.07 -39.09
CA ALA A 222 19.82 -4.94 -39.89
C ALA A 222 19.85 -5.37 -41.36
N GLY A 223 18.68 -5.75 -41.89
CA GLY A 223 18.46 -5.89 -43.32
C GLY A 223 18.82 -4.59 -44.03
N ASP A 224 19.64 -4.70 -45.06
CA ASP A 224 20.19 -3.64 -45.88
C ASP A 224 19.09 -2.93 -46.69
N GLU A 225 18.34 -2.03 -46.05
CA GLU A 225 17.47 -1.07 -46.73
C GLU A 225 18.27 0.16 -47.15
N ARG A 226 19.14 -0.02 -48.16
CA ARG A 226 19.67 1.09 -48.96
C ARG A 226 19.22 0.96 -50.41
N ARG A 227 17.99 1.39 -50.66
CA ARG A 227 17.59 2.09 -51.89
C ARG A 227 16.17 2.59 -51.72
N ILE A 228 16.00 3.91 -51.61
CA ILE A 228 15.20 4.75 -52.53
C ILE A 228 15.14 6.17 -51.94
N GLY A 229 15.83 7.08 -52.62
CA GLY A 229 15.44 8.48 -52.87
C GLY A 229 15.23 9.45 -51.70
N HIS A 230 16.10 10.46 -51.58
CA HIS A 230 15.73 11.81 -52.02
C HIS A 230 16.93 12.77 -52.02
N GLN A 231 17.11 13.43 -53.15
CA GLN A 231 18.07 14.50 -53.36
C GLN A 231 17.54 15.83 -52.80
N ARG A 232 18.46 16.59 -52.17
CA ARG A 232 18.63 18.07 -52.19
C ARG A 232 17.44 18.94 -51.74
N SER A 233 17.50 19.56 -50.56
CA SER A 233 18.28 20.77 -50.16
C SER A 233 17.65 22.13 -50.52
N HIS A 234 17.46 22.94 -49.47
CA HIS A 234 17.53 24.41 -49.40
C HIS A 234 16.60 25.27 -50.27
N ARG A 235 15.80 26.12 -49.60
CA ARG A 235 16.11 27.57 -49.53
C ARG A 235 15.19 28.33 -48.56
N THR A 236 15.84 29.09 -47.69
CA THR A 236 15.32 30.22 -46.91
C THR A 236 14.98 31.41 -47.82
N ARG A 237 13.96 32.19 -47.47
CA ARG A 237 13.87 33.65 -47.70
C ARG A 237 12.79 34.26 -46.79
N GLY A 238 13.18 35.25 -45.99
CA GLY A 238 12.30 36.01 -45.10
C GLY A 238 11.84 37.35 -45.66
N ARG A 239 10.91 37.99 -44.94
CA ARG A 239 10.61 39.44 -44.82
C ARG A 239 9.47 39.56 -43.79
N ALA A 240 9.65 40.15 -42.60
CA ALA A 240 9.78 41.58 -42.24
C ALA A 240 8.45 42.37 -42.25
N GLY A 241 8.10 42.92 -41.09
CA GLY A 241 7.07 43.95 -40.85
C GLY A 241 6.57 43.89 -39.40
N ARG A 242 7.18 44.57 -38.40
CA ARG A 242 7.15 46.00 -37.97
C ARG A 242 5.88 46.47 -37.23
N GLY A 243 6.13 47.03 -36.03
CA GLY A 243 5.37 48.10 -35.33
C GLY A 243 4.35 47.61 -34.30
N GLY A 244 4.25 48.07 -33.04
CA GLY A 244 4.89 49.09 -32.18
C GLY A 244 4.28 48.91 -30.76
N ARG A 245 5.01 49.02 -29.64
CA ARG A 245 5.15 50.20 -28.72
C ARG A 245 3.82 51.00 -28.56
N GLU A 246 3.31 51.37 -27.38
CA GLU A 246 3.85 51.88 -26.11
C GLU A 246 2.62 52.03 -25.13
N SER A 247 2.66 51.64 -23.85
CA SER A 247 3.02 52.37 -22.61
C SER A 247 1.87 53.06 -21.83
N HIS A 248 2.02 53.01 -20.49
CA HIS A 248 1.42 53.85 -19.41
C HIS A 248 -0.07 53.68 -19.04
N ALA A 249 -0.53 53.82 -17.78
CA ALA A 249 0.06 53.95 -16.44
C ALA A 249 -1.10 54.02 -15.40
N SER A 250 -0.77 53.85 -14.10
CA SER A 250 -1.45 54.37 -12.89
C SER A 250 -2.85 53.80 -12.54
N GLY A 251 -3.25 53.62 -11.29
CA GLY A 251 -2.72 53.90 -9.95
C GLY A 251 -3.61 53.18 -8.92
N SER A 252 -3.06 52.70 -7.80
CA SER A 252 -3.04 53.38 -6.48
C SER A 252 -4.13 52.90 -5.53
N GLY A 253 -3.74 52.43 -4.33
CA GLY A 253 -4.65 52.26 -3.19
C GLY A 253 -4.27 51.14 -2.22
N ASP A 254 -3.17 51.32 -1.48
CA ASP A 254 -2.78 50.53 -0.30
C ASP A 254 -3.07 51.38 0.98
N PRO A 255 -2.73 50.98 2.22
CA PRO A 255 -3.53 50.24 3.20
C PRO A 255 -3.82 51.02 4.51
N GLY A 256 -4.57 50.45 5.46
CA GLY A 256 -4.43 50.79 6.88
C GLY A 256 -5.67 50.66 7.79
N PRO A 257 -5.49 50.53 9.13
CA PRO A 257 -6.21 49.55 9.97
C PRO A 257 -7.06 50.17 11.11
N CYS A 258 -7.92 49.36 11.75
CA CYS A 258 -8.35 49.60 13.14
C CYS A 258 -9.03 48.37 13.80
N ALA A 259 -8.51 47.99 14.97
CA ALA A 259 -9.23 47.33 16.07
C ALA A 259 -9.39 48.38 17.21
N PRO A 260 -9.96 48.11 18.40
CA PRO A 260 -10.83 47.02 18.87
C PRO A 260 -12.12 47.57 19.56
N GLN A 261 -13.05 46.72 20.03
CA GLN A 261 -13.76 46.97 21.31
C GLN A 261 -14.50 45.72 21.84
N ARG A 262 -14.52 45.64 23.17
CA ARG A 262 -15.09 44.61 24.04
C ARG A 262 -16.61 44.72 24.13
N GLY A 263 -17.24 43.58 24.44
CA GLY A 263 -18.57 43.42 25.02
C GLY A 263 -18.63 42.06 25.67
#